data_AF-A0A7Y2ZKM6-F1
#
_entry.id   AF-A0A7Y2ZKM6-F1
#
_cell.length_a   1.000
_cell.length_b   1.000
_cell.length_c   1.000
_cell.angle_alpha   90.00
_cell.angle_beta   90.00
_cell.angle_gamma   90.00
#
_symmetry.space_group_name_H-M   'P 1'
#
loop_
_entity.id
_entity.type
_entity.pdbx_description
1 polymer ?
#
loop_
_entity_poly.entity_id
_entity_poly.type
_entity_poly.pdbx_seq_one_letter_code
_entity_poly.pdbx_strand_id
1 'polypeptide(L)'
;MLRFVYFLPLICAFSYAQDFAHNVYFDTDQYVVSTQEEQKFQSFLEQIDSVSIKKITIYGFCDDRGTDEYNLWLSKKRANTIKWYFTDNEFSENLITILDGKGEVALDPFRKDDLVNIRQSNRRVEIFIDSSSKSTKRDTLEIPTAQELLKGELKVGDKVRLKNIYFKTGYSQVVPESIPILKEIAEVLLERTDIYFTIQGHVCCTHDTYDAVDRATNKRNLSVSRAKFIYKYLLNRGIDKKRMKYVGLRRKFPLGKSPKYDRRVEIEITYVANDH
;
A
#
# COMPACT_ATOMS: atom_id res chain seq x y z
N MET A 1 58.18 3.17 31.40
CA MET A 1 56.83 3.71 31.10
C MET A 1 56.61 3.63 29.61
N LEU A 2 55.83 2.66 29.12
CA LEU A 2 55.52 2.52 27.69
C LEU A 2 54.09 3.03 27.47
N ARG A 3 53.95 4.20 26.83
CA ARG A 3 52.64 4.79 26.49
C ARG A 3 52.12 4.13 25.22
N PHE A 4 51.08 3.31 25.34
CA PHE A 4 50.31 2.82 24.19
C PHE A 4 49.37 3.94 23.71
N VAL A 5 49.57 4.40 22.47
CA VAL A 5 48.65 5.29 21.77
C VAL A 5 47.63 4.40 21.04
N TYR A 6 46.39 4.39 21.51
CA TYR A 6 45.30 3.70 20.83
C TYR A 6 44.78 4.56 19.66
N PHE A 7 45.01 4.09 18.44
CA PHE A 7 44.46 4.68 17.23
C PHE A 7 43.03 4.17 17.05
N LEU A 8 42.03 5.02 17.32
CA LEU A 8 40.62 4.69 17.12
C LEU A 8 40.27 4.90 15.63
N PRO A 9 39.96 3.86 14.85
CA PRO A 9 39.61 4.06 13.45
C PRO A 9 38.23 4.72 13.38
N LEU A 10 38.21 5.94 12.83
CA LEU A 10 36.99 6.67 12.53
C LEU A 10 36.26 5.97 11.37
N ILE A 11 35.32 5.08 11.69
CA ILE A 11 34.46 4.44 10.69
C ILE A 11 33.45 5.47 10.19
N CYS A 12 33.77 6.13 9.07
CA CYS A 12 32.80 6.93 8.32
C CYS A 12 31.77 5.99 7.69
N ALA A 13 30.59 5.90 8.30
CA ALA A 13 29.43 5.24 7.69
C ALA A 13 28.85 6.13 6.59
N PHE A 14 29.23 5.88 5.33
CA PHE A 14 28.51 6.41 4.18
C PHE A 14 27.10 5.80 4.15
N SER A 15 26.08 6.64 4.37
CA SER A 15 24.68 6.23 4.17
C SER A 15 24.39 6.29 2.68
N TYR A 16 24.34 5.12 2.02
CA TYR A 16 23.88 5.02 0.64
C TYR A 16 22.36 5.25 0.60
N ALA A 17 21.91 6.14 -0.29
CA ALA A 17 20.50 6.16 -0.69
C ALA A 17 20.22 4.85 -1.44
N GLN A 18 19.14 4.16 -1.08
CA GLN A 18 18.74 2.93 -1.76
C GLN A 18 17.70 3.29 -2.82
N ASP A 19 18.13 3.24 -4.08
CA ASP A 19 17.25 3.39 -5.23
C ASP A 19 16.65 2.02 -5.56
N PHE A 20 15.32 1.93 -5.69
CA PHE A 20 14.65 0.70 -6.07
C PHE A 20 14.30 0.75 -7.55
N ALA A 21 14.50 -0.36 -8.27
CA ALA A 21 14.13 -0.51 -9.66
C ALA A 21 13.41 -1.84 -9.90
N HIS A 22 12.43 -1.83 -10.79
CA HIS A 22 11.69 -3.03 -11.18
C HIS A 22 11.23 -2.93 -12.63
N ASN A 23 11.19 -4.08 -13.32
CA ASN A 23 10.69 -4.19 -14.68
C ASN A 23 9.46 -5.09 -14.69
N VAL A 24 8.42 -4.66 -15.39
CA VAL A 24 7.23 -5.47 -15.67
C VAL A 24 7.18 -5.79 -17.15
N TYR A 25 7.08 -7.06 -17.52
CA TYR A 25 7.07 -7.50 -18.92
C TYR A 25 5.66 -7.74 -19.45
N PHE A 26 5.50 -7.59 -20.75
CA PHE A 26 4.22 -7.70 -21.45
C PHE A 26 4.30 -8.64 -22.65
N ASP A 27 3.18 -9.30 -22.94
CA ASP A 27 3.03 -10.08 -24.15
C ASP A 27 2.92 -9.17 -25.39
N THR A 28 3.09 -9.79 -26.56
CA THR A 28 2.97 -9.08 -27.84
C THR A 28 1.59 -8.45 -27.95
N ASP A 29 1.56 -7.17 -28.31
CA ASP A 29 0.33 -6.39 -28.49
C ASP A 29 -0.56 -6.25 -27.23
N GLN A 30 -0.02 -6.53 -26.04
CA GLN A 30 -0.76 -6.44 -24.79
C GLN A 30 -0.26 -5.31 -23.90
N TYR A 31 -1.20 -4.71 -23.16
CA TYR A 31 -0.93 -3.78 -22.04
C TYR A 31 -1.60 -4.25 -20.73
N VAL A 32 -2.19 -5.44 -20.75
CA VAL A 32 -2.64 -6.17 -19.56
C VAL A 32 -1.44 -6.93 -19.00
N VAL A 33 -1.24 -6.86 -17.69
CA VAL A 33 -0.17 -7.58 -16.99
C VAL A 33 -0.62 -9.02 -16.79
N SER A 34 0.24 -9.99 -17.12
CA SER A 34 -0.05 -11.41 -16.90
C SER A 34 -0.10 -11.72 -15.40
N THR A 35 -0.80 -12.79 -14.99
CA THR A 35 -0.88 -13.19 -13.58
C THR A 35 0.50 -13.40 -12.93
N GLN A 36 1.46 -13.93 -13.69
CA GLN A 36 2.81 -14.17 -13.20
C GLN A 36 3.57 -12.85 -12.95
N GLU A 37 3.47 -11.90 -13.87
CA GLU A 37 4.11 -10.59 -13.72
C GLU A 37 3.43 -9.75 -12.65
N GLU A 38 2.11 -9.89 -12.48
CA GLU A 38 1.36 -9.27 -11.40
C GLU A 38 1.87 -9.74 -10.03
N GLN A 39 2.10 -11.04 -9.84
CA GLN A 39 2.65 -11.56 -8.58
C GLN A 39 4.04 -10.99 -8.27
N LYS A 40 4.94 -10.95 -9.26
CA LYS A 40 6.28 -10.37 -9.09
C LYS A 40 6.21 -8.89 -8.75
N PHE A 41 5.31 -8.17 -9.42
CA PHE A 41 5.14 -6.75 -9.16
C PHE A 41 4.55 -6.49 -7.78
N GLN A 42 3.61 -7.33 -7.31
CA GLN A 42 3.08 -7.23 -5.95
C GLN A 42 4.17 -7.41 -4.89
N SER A 43 5.06 -8.39 -5.03
CA SER A 43 6.20 -8.54 -4.12
C SER A 43 7.12 -7.32 -4.12
N PHE A 44 7.30 -6.66 -5.27
CA PHE A 44 8.06 -5.40 -5.34
C PHE A 44 7.34 -4.26 -4.60
N LEU A 45 6.02 -4.15 -4.73
CA LEU A 45 5.21 -3.15 -4.04
C LEU A 45 5.27 -3.32 -2.51
N GLU A 46 5.22 -4.56 -2.02
CA GLU A 46 5.39 -4.89 -0.60
C GLU A 46 6.76 -4.45 -0.07
N GLN A 47 7.84 -4.69 -0.85
CA GLN A 47 9.19 -4.29 -0.47
C GLN A 47 9.32 -2.77 -0.25
N ILE A 48 8.60 -1.98 -1.05
CA ILE A 48 8.70 -0.51 -1.00
C ILE A 48 7.60 0.17 -0.19
N ASP A 49 6.60 -0.56 0.33
CA ASP A 49 5.48 0.05 1.07
C ASP A 49 5.93 0.75 2.37
N SER A 50 6.98 0.22 3.00
CA SER A 50 7.60 0.79 4.20
C SER A 50 8.61 1.90 3.91
N VAL A 51 8.93 2.15 2.63
CA VAL A 51 9.95 3.11 2.22
C VAL A 51 9.35 4.52 2.09
N SER A 52 10.10 5.53 2.53
CA SER A 52 9.74 6.94 2.30
C SER A 52 10.06 7.34 0.85
N ILE A 53 9.08 7.15 -0.02
CA ILE A 53 9.17 7.43 -1.45
C ILE A 53 9.01 8.92 -1.71
N LYS A 54 9.98 9.52 -2.42
CA LYS A 54 9.87 10.89 -2.95
C LYS A 54 9.24 10.93 -4.32
N LYS A 55 9.64 10.01 -5.19
CA LYS A 55 9.23 10.01 -6.60
C LYS A 55 9.25 8.59 -7.17
N ILE A 56 8.23 8.29 -7.95
CA ILE A 56 8.09 7.07 -8.74
C ILE A 56 8.14 7.49 -10.20
N THR A 57 9.08 6.96 -10.96
CA THR A 57 9.23 7.26 -12.38
C THR A 57 8.93 6.01 -13.19
N ILE A 58 8.07 6.14 -14.20
CA ILE A 58 7.59 5.01 -15.02
C ILE A 58 7.89 5.30 -16.50
N TYR A 59 8.54 4.34 -17.16
CA TYR A 59 8.84 4.36 -18.60
C TYR A 59 8.27 3.11 -19.28
N GLY A 60 7.44 3.28 -20.30
CA GLY A 60 6.90 2.17 -21.09
C GLY A 60 7.67 1.98 -22.40
N PHE A 61 7.82 0.74 -22.83
CA PHE A 61 8.53 0.38 -24.06
C PHE A 61 7.77 -0.67 -24.88
N CYS A 62 8.04 -0.70 -26.18
CA CYS A 62 7.58 -1.68 -27.15
C CYS A 62 8.77 -2.33 -27.86
N ASP A 63 8.52 -3.46 -28.54
CA ASP A 63 9.49 -4.02 -29.48
C ASP A 63 9.46 -3.28 -30.83
N ASP A 64 10.36 -3.66 -31.74
CA ASP A 64 10.59 -3.04 -33.05
C ASP A 64 9.47 -3.25 -34.08
N ARG A 65 8.37 -3.90 -33.71
CA ARG A 65 7.28 -4.22 -34.65
C ARG A 65 6.12 -3.26 -34.45
N GLY A 66 5.52 -2.83 -35.55
CA GLY A 66 4.41 -1.88 -35.57
C GLY A 66 4.85 -0.55 -36.16
N THR A 67 3.95 0.44 -36.16
CA THR A 67 4.29 1.82 -36.52
C THR A 67 4.75 2.56 -35.28
N ASP A 68 5.60 3.57 -35.45
CA ASP A 68 6.07 4.44 -34.36
C ASP A 68 4.89 5.02 -33.55
N GLU A 69 3.85 5.49 -34.24
CA GLU A 69 2.65 6.04 -33.61
C GLU A 69 1.92 4.99 -32.75
N TYR A 70 1.79 3.76 -33.27
CA TYR A 70 1.17 2.67 -32.53
C TYR A 70 2.00 2.27 -31.32
N ASN A 71 3.31 2.13 -31.48
CA ASN A 71 4.22 1.77 -30.40
C ASN A 71 4.27 2.86 -29.32
N LEU A 72 4.18 4.13 -29.69
CA LEU A 72 4.06 5.24 -28.75
C LEU A 72 2.75 5.16 -27.95
N TRP A 73 1.63 4.85 -28.61
CA TRP A 73 0.34 4.66 -27.94
C TRP A 73 0.37 3.45 -26.99
N LEU A 74 0.89 2.30 -27.44
CA LEU A 74 0.90 1.05 -26.66
C LEU A 74 1.82 1.16 -25.43
N SER A 75 3.01 1.73 -25.60
CA SER A 75 3.94 1.98 -24.49
C SER A 75 3.34 2.94 -23.45
N LYS A 76 2.58 3.97 -23.88
CA LYS A 76 1.81 4.85 -22.96
C LYS A 76 0.72 4.08 -22.23
N LYS A 77 0.01 3.16 -22.89
CA LYS A 77 -1.01 2.32 -22.24
C LYS A 77 -0.38 1.43 -21.16
N ARG A 78 0.74 0.76 -21.46
CA ARG A 78 1.49 -0.05 -20.48
C ARG A 78 1.93 0.75 -19.26
N ALA A 79 2.53 1.92 -19.47
CA ALA A 79 2.95 2.80 -18.37
C ALA A 79 1.75 3.23 -17.50
N ASN A 80 0.60 3.53 -18.11
CA ASN A 80 -0.63 3.84 -17.39
C ASN A 80 -1.20 2.63 -16.62
N THR A 81 -1.09 1.41 -17.14
CA THR A 81 -1.44 0.20 -16.41
C THR A 81 -0.62 0.09 -15.12
N ILE A 82 0.69 0.29 -15.19
CA ILE A 82 1.57 0.25 -14.01
C ILE A 82 1.25 1.38 -13.03
N LYS A 83 0.98 2.61 -13.52
CA LYS A 83 0.49 3.70 -12.68
C LYS A 83 -0.80 3.31 -11.95
N TRP A 84 -1.74 2.66 -12.64
CA TRP A 84 -2.97 2.18 -12.03
C TRP A 84 -2.67 1.20 -10.90
N TYR A 85 -1.81 0.20 -11.10
CA TYR A 85 -1.39 -0.73 -10.05
C TYR A 85 -0.77 -0.04 -8.83
N PHE A 86 0.07 0.97 -9.03
CA PHE A 86 0.59 1.77 -7.92
C PHE A 86 -0.54 2.46 -7.14
N THR A 87 -1.47 3.11 -7.84
CA THR A 87 -2.60 3.79 -7.17
C THR A 87 -3.56 2.81 -6.49
N ASP A 88 -3.75 1.63 -7.09
CA ASP A 88 -4.57 0.54 -6.57
C ASP A 88 -3.96 0.01 -5.26
N ASN A 89 -2.64 -0.21 -5.24
CA ASN A 89 -1.84 -0.57 -4.06
C ASN A 89 -1.42 0.62 -3.19
N GLU A 90 -2.21 1.69 -3.24
CA GLU A 90 -2.15 2.78 -2.28
C GLU A 90 -0.94 3.74 -2.35
N PHE A 91 -0.14 3.67 -3.40
CA PHE A 91 0.87 4.70 -3.65
C PHE A 91 0.20 6.00 -4.12
N SER A 92 0.72 7.11 -3.63
CA SER A 92 0.13 8.43 -3.88
C SER A 92 0.40 8.87 -5.31
N GLU A 93 -0.64 9.23 -6.06
CA GLU A 93 -0.53 9.57 -7.48
C GLU A 93 0.40 10.76 -7.73
N ASN A 94 0.46 11.71 -6.80
CA ASN A 94 1.34 12.89 -6.88
C ASN A 94 2.84 12.54 -6.82
N LEU A 95 3.21 11.34 -6.35
CA LEU A 95 4.59 10.86 -6.38
C LEU A 95 4.93 10.25 -7.73
N ILE A 96 3.93 9.91 -8.56
CA ILE A 96 4.10 9.17 -9.81
C ILE A 96 4.28 10.15 -10.97
N THR A 97 5.41 10.05 -11.64
CA THR A 97 5.71 10.74 -12.89
C THR A 97 5.83 9.72 -14.02
N ILE A 98 4.92 9.79 -15.00
CA ILE A 98 5.08 9.06 -16.26
C ILE A 98 5.88 9.96 -17.21
N LEU A 99 7.05 9.51 -17.65
CA LEU A 99 7.96 10.29 -18.52
C LEU A 99 7.87 9.88 -19.99
N ASP A 100 6.63 9.61 -20.41
CA ASP A 100 6.19 9.18 -21.74
C ASP A 100 6.57 7.75 -22.12
N GLY A 101 5.57 7.01 -22.64
CA GLY A 101 5.80 5.74 -23.32
C GLY A 101 6.77 6.00 -24.47
N LYS A 102 7.95 5.38 -24.40
CA LYS A 102 9.10 5.67 -25.26
C LYS A 102 8.95 5.12 -26.68
N GLY A 103 7.84 4.43 -26.98
CA GLY A 103 7.66 3.75 -28.25
C GLY A 103 8.51 2.49 -28.34
N GLU A 104 8.97 2.18 -29.54
CA GLU A 104 9.80 1.02 -29.81
C GLU A 104 11.24 1.18 -29.35
N VAL A 105 11.88 0.06 -29.04
CA VAL A 105 13.31 -0.02 -28.79
C VAL A 105 13.97 -0.60 -30.03
N ALA A 106 14.82 0.21 -30.68
CA ALA A 106 15.55 -0.20 -31.88
C ALA A 106 16.43 -1.43 -31.60
N LEU A 107 16.42 -2.38 -32.54
CA LEU A 107 17.30 -3.54 -32.48
C LEU A 107 18.73 -3.15 -32.86
N ASP A 108 19.70 -3.78 -32.21
CA ASP A 108 21.09 -3.70 -32.64
C ASP A 108 21.24 -4.49 -33.96
N PRO A 109 21.59 -3.83 -35.09
CA PRO A 109 21.69 -4.49 -36.38
C PRO A 109 22.78 -5.57 -36.44
N PHE A 110 23.71 -5.58 -35.48
CA PHE A 110 24.80 -6.54 -35.37
C PHE A 110 24.52 -7.70 -34.40
N ARG A 111 23.44 -7.64 -33.61
CA ARG A 111 23.01 -8.72 -32.69
C ARG A 111 21.71 -9.34 -33.17
N LYS A 112 21.83 -10.23 -34.15
CA LYS A 112 20.69 -10.98 -34.74
C LYS A 112 20.42 -12.31 -34.04
N ASP A 113 21.31 -12.75 -33.17
CA ASP A 113 21.10 -13.94 -32.38
C ASP A 113 20.04 -13.64 -31.30
N ASP A 114 19.04 -14.51 -31.19
CA ASP A 114 18.01 -14.45 -30.15
C ASP A 114 17.04 -13.24 -30.18
N LEU A 115 16.62 -12.86 -31.38
CA LEU A 115 15.64 -11.77 -31.60
C LEU A 115 14.34 -11.94 -30.79
N VAL A 116 13.91 -13.18 -30.53
CA VAL A 116 12.68 -13.46 -29.79
C VAL A 116 12.80 -12.98 -28.34
N ASN A 117 13.89 -13.31 -27.66
CA ASN A 117 14.11 -12.90 -26.27
C ASN A 117 14.41 -11.40 -26.16
N ILE A 118 15.13 -10.81 -27.13
CA ILE A 118 15.34 -9.36 -27.19
C ILE A 118 14.00 -8.64 -27.27
N ARG A 119 13.11 -9.08 -28.17
CA ARG A 119 11.77 -8.49 -28.31
C ARG A 119 10.94 -8.66 -27.04
N GLN A 120 10.96 -9.83 -26.40
CA GLN A 120 10.30 -10.04 -25.11
C GLN A 120 10.82 -9.07 -24.03
N SER A 121 12.13 -8.83 -24.01
CA SER A 121 12.76 -7.90 -23.06
C SER A 121 12.44 -6.43 -23.37
N ASN A 122 12.17 -6.09 -24.64
CA ASN A 122 11.78 -4.75 -25.06
C ASN A 122 10.32 -4.42 -24.75
N ARG A 123 9.44 -5.43 -24.67
CA ARG A 123 8.06 -5.27 -24.20
C ARG A 123 8.01 -5.15 -22.68
N ARG A 124 8.47 -4.02 -22.15
CA ARG A 124 8.55 -3.80 -20.70
C ARG A 124 8.10 -2.42 -20.27
N VAL A 125 7.84 -2.30 -18.97
CA VAL A 125 7.78 -1.03 -18.25
C VAL A 125 8.88 -1.03 -17.21
N GLU A 126 9.71 0.00 -17.21
CA GLU A 126 10.74 0.23 -16.21
C GLU A 126 10.24 1.20 -15.15
N ILE A 127 10.54 0.89 -13.90
CA ILE A 127 10.07 1.61 -12.74
C ILE A 127 11.28 1.97 -11.88
N PHE A 128 11.38 3.25 -11.52
CA PHE A 128 12.44 3.76 -10.64
C PHE A 128 11.82 4.49 -9.45
N ILE A 129 12.27 4.15 -8.25
CA ILE A 129 11.83 4.75 -6.99
C ILE A 129 12.99 5.55 -6.39
N ASP A 130 12.84 6.87 -6.37
CA ASP A 130 13.69 7.76 -5.59
C ASP A 130 13.17 7.78 -4.16
N SER A 131 13.98 7.23 -3.25
CA SER A 131 13.70 7.22 -1.82
C SER A 131 14.52 8.30 -1.10
N SER A 132 14.01 8.78 0.03
CA SER A 132 14.81 9.64 0.90
C SER A 132 15.77 8.78 1.74
N SER A 133 17.09 8.97 1.59
CA SER A 133 18.11 8.36 2.47
C SER A 133 18.02 8.82 3.93
N LYS A 134 17.09 9.72 4.28
CA LYS A 134 16.57 9.76 5.64
C LYS A 134 15.76 8.47 5.86
N SER A 135 16.47 7.36 5.96
CA SER A 135 16.49 6.63 7.21
C SER A 135 16.42 7.69 8.31
N THR A 136 15.20 8.00 8.74
CA THR A 136 15.01 8.21 10.16
C THR A 136 15.67 6.99 10.78
N LYS A 137 16.92 7.16 11.24
CA LYS A 137 17.31 6.60 12.53
C LYS A 137 16.06 6.75 13.37
N ARG A 138 15.40 5.60 13.59
CA ARG A 138 14.51 5.32 14.71
C ARG A 138 14.81 6.36 15.81
N ASP A 139 14.02 7.42 15.94
CA ASP A 139 12.86 7.39 16.82
C ASP A 139 12.02 6.14 16.61
N THR A 140 12.52 5.03 17.15
CA THR A 140 11.69 4.07 17.87
C THR A 140 11.12 4.79 19.09
N LEU A 141 10.29 5.79 18.86
CA LEU A 141 9.02 5.78 19.55
C LEU A 141 8.25 4.72 18.77
N GLU A 142 8.31 3.46 19.24
CA GLU A 142 7.46 2.40 18.72
C GLU A 142 6.04 2.96 18.73
N ILE A 143 5.52 3.38 17.56
CA ILE A 143 4.19 3.96 17.52
C ILE A 143 3.28 2.79 17.87
N PRO A 144 2.58 2.81 19.01
CA PRO A 144 2.14 1.57 19.59
C PRO A 144 1.23 0.84 18.60
N THR A 145 1.39 -0.48 18.53
CA THR A 145 0.53 -1.31 17.70
C THR A 145 -0.91 -1.16 18.14
N ALA A 146 -1.89 -1.46 17.28
CA ALA A 146 -3.30 -1.38 17.68
C ALA A 146 -3.56 -2.25 18.93
N GLN A 147 -2.83 -3.37 19.03
CA GLN A 147 -2.79 -4.29 20.15
C GLN A 147 -2.28 -3.60 21.42
N GLU A 148 -1.13 -2.92 21.37
CA GLU A 148 -0.57 -2.20 22.53
C GLU A 148 -1.48 -1.08 23.00
N LEU A 149 -2.06 -0.30 22.07
CA LEU A 149 -3.02 0.75 22.41
C LEU A 149 -4.27 0.16 23.07
N LEU A 150 -4.77 -0.98 22.59
CA LEU A 150 -5.94 -1.64 23.15
C LEU A 150 -5.68 -2.31 24.51
N LYS A 151 -4.44 -2.74 24.77
CA LYS A 151 -4.04 -3.29 26.07
C LYS A 151 -3.85 -2.19 27.13
N GLY A 152 -3.50 -0.97 26.72
CA GLY A 152 -3.28 0.15 27.61
C GLY A 152 -4.54 0.73 28.28
N GLU A 153 -4.32 1.80 29.04
CA GLU A 153 -5.42 2.64 29.54
C GLU A 153 -6.06 3.41 28.39
N LEU A 154 -7.38 3.31 28.28
CA LEU A 154 -8.17 3.95 27.24
C LEU A 154 -9.22 4.85 27.87
N LYS A 155 -9.50 5.97 27.20
CA LYS A 155 -10.52 6.94 27.56
C LYS A 155 -11.57 7.01 26.47
N VAL A 156 -12.76 7.46 26.86
CA VAL A 156 -13.84 7.73 25.90
C VAL A 156 -13.38 8.78 24.89
N GLY A 157 -13.54 8.49 23.62
CA GLY A 157 -13.10 9.31 22.49
C GLY A 157 -11.75 8.88 21.89
N ASP A 158 -11.00 7.99 22.55
CA ASP A 158 -9.73 7.50 22.00
C ASP A 158 -9.98 6.75 20.69
N LYS A 159 -9.14 7.04 19.69
CA LYS A 159 -9.21 6.39 18.37
C LYS A 159 -7.99 5.51 18.15
N VAL A 160 -8.23 4.21 18.17
CA VAL A 160 -7.21 3.21 17.85
C VAL A 160 -7.32 2.87 16.37
N ARG A 161 -6.35 3.32 15.58
CA ARG A 161 -6.25 2.96 14.17
C ARG A 161 -5.76 1.51 14.03
N LEU A 162 -6.48 0.72 13.23
CA LEU A 162 -6.08 -0.64 12.88
C LEU A 162 -4.98 -0.61 11.82
N LYS A 163 -3.75 -0.31 12.25
CA LYS A 163 -2.58 -0.32 11.36
C LYS A 163 -2.35 -1.73 10.81
N ASN A 164 -1.80 -1.80 9.60
CA ASN A 164 -1.48 -3.05 8.89
C ASN A 164 -2.69 -3.95 8.60
N ILE A 165 -3.91 -3.42 8.72
CA ILE A 165 -5.13 -4.06 8.21
C ILE A 165 -5.45 -3.45 6.85
N TYR A 166 -5.13 -4.19 5.80
CA TYR A 166 -5.31 -3.82 4.40
C TYR A 166 -6.55 -4.50 3.82
N PHE A 167 -7.26 -3.77 2.97
CA PHE A 167 -8.43 -4.24 2.25
C PHE A 167 -8.10 -4.42 0.77
N LYS A 168 -8.67 -5.45 0.14
CA LYS A 168 -8.64 -5.59 -1.32
C LYS A 168 -9.21 -4.31 -1.97
N THR A 169 -8.59 -3.84 -3.04
CA THR A 169 -8.92 -2.52 -3.59
C THR A 169 -10.34 -2.44 -4.14
N GLY A 170 -11.11 -1.48 -3.63
CA GLY A 170 -12.52 -1.32 -3.97
C GLY A 170 -13.44 -2.38 -3.34
N TYR A 171 -12.91 -3.28 -2.50
CA TYR A 171 -13.69 -4.30 -1.80
C TYR A 171 -13.66 -4.08 -0.29
N SER A 172 -14.61 -4.70 0.40
CA SER A 172 -14.70 -4.69 1.86
C SER A 172 -13.93 -5.81 2.56
N GLN A 173 -13.34 -6.73 1.80
CA GLN A 173 -12.62 -7.89 2.33
C GLN A 173 -11.17 -7.52 2.63
N VAL A 174 -10.65 -7.98 3.78
CA VAL A 174 -9.22 -7.85 4.09
C VAL A 174 -8.37 -8.81 3.26
N VAL A 175 -7.11 -8.44 3.03
CA VAL A 175 -6.13 -9.32 2.40
C VAL A 175 -5.67 -10.41 3.39
N PRO A 176 -5.23 -11.60 2.92
CA PRO A 176 -4.80 -12.69 3.81
C PRO A 176 -3.73 -12.30 4.83
N GLU A 177 -2.81 -11.44 4.44
CA GLU A 177 -1.68 -10.95 5.24
C GLU A 177 -2.14 -10.13 6.46
N SER A 178 -3.33 -9.54 6.38
CA SER A 178 -3.94 -8.78 7.48
C SER A 178 -4.74 -9.64 8.45
N ILE A 179 -5.03 -10.91 8.12
CA ILE A 179 -5.83 -11.79 8.98
C ILE A 179 -5.12 -12.08 10.32
N PRO A 180 -3.81 -12.38 10.39
CA PRO A 180 -3.12 -12.61 11.66
C PRO A 180 -3.21 -11.40 12.61
N ILE A 181 -3.05 -10.20 12.07
CA ILE A 181 -3.11 -8.95 12.83
C ILE A 181 -4.52 -8.69 13.35
N LEU A 182 -5.54 -8.93 12.51
CA LEU A 182 -6.94 -8.81 12.93
C LEU A 182 -7.31 -9.84 14.01
N LYS A 183 -6.71 -11.04 13.94
CA LYS A 183 -6.85 -12.08 14.96
C LYS A 183 -6.30 -11.61 16.30
N GLU A 184 -5.10 -11.02 16.34
CA GLU A 184 -4.51 -10.49 17.58
C GLU A 184 -5.36 -9.36 18.19
N ILE A 185 -5.86 -8.43 17.37
CA ILE A 185 -6.78 -7.38 17.83
C ILE A 185 -8.05 -7.99 18.44
N ALA A 186 -8.60 -9.04 17.82
CA ALA A 186 -9.78 -9.71 18.33
C ALA A 186 -9.53 -10.39 19.68
N GLU A 187 -8.34 -10.96 19.88
CA GLU A 187 -7.94 -11.58 21.15
C GLU A 187 -7.88 -10.55 22.28
N VAL A 188 -7.28 -9.37 22.04
CA VAL A 188 -7.25 -8.28 23.04
C VAL A 188 -8.65 -7.79 23.42
N LEU A 189 -9.53 -7.60 22.43
CA LEU A 189 -10.90 -7.11 22.65
C LEU A 189 -11.82 -8.16 23.31
N LEU A 190 -11.48 -9.44 23.18
CA LEU A 190 -12.14 -10.54 23.87
C LEU A 190 -11.74 -10.56 25.36
N GLU A 191 -10.47 -10.33 25.66
CA GLU A 191 -9.95 -10.23 27.05
C GLU A 191 -10.47 -8.98 27.78
N ARG A 192 -10.43 -7.82 27.12
CA ARG A 192 -10.89 -6.54 27.68
C ARG A 192 -12.40 -6.40 27.57
N THR A 193 -13.16 -6.97 28.51
CA THR A 193 -14.64 -6.95 28.49
C THR A 193 -15.27 -5.62 28.88
N ASP A 194 -14.47 -4.72 29.44
CA ASP A 194 -14.81 -3.38 29.93
C ASP A 194 -15.02 -2.34 28.81
N ILE A 195 -14.49 -2.58 27.61
CA ILE A 195 -14.45 -1.59 26.54
C ILE A 195 -15.66 -1.69 25.60
N TYR A 196 -16.29 -0.57 25.29
CA TYR A 196 -17.34 -0.45 24.27
C TYR A 196 -16.87 0.51 23.19
N PHE A 197 -17.05 0.16 21.92
CA PHE A 197 -16.43 0.88 20.83
C PHE A 197 -17.26 0.91 19.54
N THR A 198 -16.95 1.90 18.69
CA THR A 198 -17.49 2.04 17.35
C THR A 198 -16.38 1.84 16.32
N ILE A 199 -16.62 0.93 15.38
CA ILE A 199 -15.74 0.65 14.26
C ILE A 199 -16.04 1.67 13.16
N GLN A 200 -15.10 2.55 12.85
CA GLN A 200 -15.23 3.63 11.89
C GLN A 200 -14.50 3.28 10.60
N GLY A 201 -15.22 3.17 9.49
CA GLY A 201 -14.66 2.94 8.16
C GLY A 201 -14.44 4.23 7.40
N HIS A 202 -13.29 4.37 6.75
CA HIS A 202 -12.92 5.52 5.94
C HIS A 202 -12.58 5.07 4.52
N VAL A 203 -12.80 5.96 3.56
CA VAL A 203 -12.39 5.76 2.15
C VAL A 203 -11.68 7.00 1.65
N CYS A 204 -10.77 6.81 0.70
CA CYS A 204 -10.19 7.92 -0.03
C CYS A 204 -11.07 8.36 -1.21
N CYS A 205 -10.87 9.62 -1.61
CA CYS A 205 -10.93 10.04 -3.01
C CYS A 205 -12.34 10.09 -3.61
N THR A 206 -13.36 10.22 -2.77
CA THR A 206 -14.72 10.55 -3.20
C THR A 206 -14.98 12.04 -3.07
N HIS A 207 -15.94 12.57 -3.81
CA HIS A 207 -16.49 13.90 -3.53
C HIS A 207 -17.27 13.85 -2.21
N ASP A 208 -17.20 14.91 -1.41
CA ASP A 208 -17.61 14.95 0.01
C ASP A 208 -19.04 14.45 0.30
N THR A 209 -19.88 14.38 -0.72
CA THR A 209 -21.26 13.95 -0.65
C THR A 209 -21.43 12.42 -0.69
N TYR A 210 -20.56 11.67 -1.37
CA TYR A 210 -20.76 10.25 -1.68
C TYR A 210 -19.69 9.34 -1.05
N ASP A 211 -20.11 8.13 -0.67
CA ASP A 211 -19.20 7.05 -0.32
C ASP A 211 -18.64 6.37 -1.58
N ALA A 212 -17.54 5.63 -1.43
CA ALA A 212 -16.95 4.87 -2.52
C ALA A 212 -17.81 3.65 -2.85
N VAL A 213 -17.70 3.17 -4.09
CA VAL A 213 -18.42 1.99 -4.56
C VAL A 213 -17.72 0.73 -4.05
N ASP A 214 -18.47 -0.14 -3.41
CA ASP A 214 -18.06 -1.50 -3.08
C ASP A 214 -18.21 -2.38 -4.31
N ARG A 215 -17.08 -2.79 -4.92
CA ARG A 215 -17.04 -3.59 -6.14
C ARG A 215 -17.71 -4.95 -6.00
N ALA A 216 -17.86 -5.49 -4.80
CA ALA A 216 -18.59 -6.74 -4.60
C ALA A 216 -20.10 -6.58 -4.76
N THR A 217 -20.64 -5.42 -4.40
CA THR A 217 -22.10 -5.19 -4.33
C THR A 217 -22.59 -4.12 -5.30
N ASN A 218 -21.67 -3.41 -5.96
CA ASN A 218 -21.92 -2.23 -6.79
C ASN A 218 -22.69 -1.09 -6.08
N LYS A 219 -22.65 -1.04 -4.74
CA LYS A 219 -23.32 -0.02 -3.93
C LYS A 219 -22.31 1.02 -3.44
N ARG A 220 -22.73 2.29 -3.36
CA ARG A 220 -21.94 3.41 -2.79
C ARG A 220 -21.96 3.37 -1.26
N ASN A 221 -21.30 2.37 -0.68
CA ASN A 221 -21.26 2.13 0.76
C ASN A 221 -19.95 1.48 1.22
N LEU A 222 -18.84 1.63 0.48
CA LEU A 222 -17.59 0.93 0.76
C LEU A 222 -17.06 1.20 2.17
N SER A 223 -17.13 2.44 2.66
CA SER A 223 -16.68 2.76 4.03
C SER A 223 -17.50 2.00 5.08
N VAL A 224 -18.82 1.89 4.87
CA VAL A 224 -19.73 1.13 5.72
C VAL A 224 -19.45 -0.37 5.60
N SER A 225 -19.28 -0.89 4.39
CA SER A 225 -19.02 -2.32 4.15
C SER A 225 -17.72 -2.77 4.81
N ARG A 226 -16.65 -1.96 4.77
CA ARG A 226 -15.38 -2.24 5.43
C ARG A 226 -15.51 -2.28 6.95
N ALA A 227 -16.17 -1.29 7.55
CA ALA A 227 -16.44 -1.29 8.99
C ALA A 227 -17.30 -2.51 9.40
N LYS A 228 -18.30 -2.85 8.58
CA LYS A 228 -19.16 -4.02 8.78
C LYS A 228 -18.40 -5.34 8.66
N PHE A 229 -17.41 -5.43 7.79
CA PHE A 229 -16.57 -6.62 7.67
C PHE A 229 -15.82 -6.88 8.98
N ILE A 230 -15.15 -5.86 9.53
CA ILE A 230 -14.43 -5.96 10.81
C ILE A 230 -15.40 -6.30 11.94
N TYR A 231 -16.55 -5.62 12.01
CA TYR A 231 -17.60 -5.93 12.98
C TYR A 231 -18.03 -7.41 12.94
N LYS A 232 -18.28 -7.95 11.74
CA LYS A 232 -18.67 -9.36 11.58
C LYS A 232 -17.54 -10.31 11.98
N TYR A 233 -16.31 -9.96 11.64
CA TYR A 233 -15.14 -10.75 12.05
C TYR A 233 -15.07 -10.82 13.58
N LEU A 234 -15.09 -9.68 14.26
CA LEU A 234 -15.03 -9.60 15.74
C LEU A 234 -16.20 -10.33 16.41
N LEU A 235 -17.42 -10.18 15.87
CA LEU A 235 -18.60 -10.91 16.35
C LEU A 235 -18.41 -12.43 16.25
N ASN A 236 -17.90 -12.93 15.12
CA ASN A 236 -17.63 -14.35 14.93
C ASN A 236 -16.50 -14.89 15.83
N ARG A 237 -15.65 -14.00 16.36
CA ARG A 237 -14.61 -14.34 17.35
C ARG A 237 -15.11 -14.29 18.79
N GLY A 238 -16.39 -13.98 19.01
CA GLY A 238 -17.03 -14.05 20.32
C GLY A 238 -17.18 -12.73 21.06
N ILE A 239 -16.83 -11.59 20.45
CA ILE A 239 -17.01 -10.29 21.09
C ILE A 239 -18.49 -9.93 21.10
N ASP A 240 -19.01 -9.51 22.27
CA ASP A 240 -20.43 -9.19 22.44
C ASP A 240 -20.87 -8.06 21.50
N LYS A 241 -21.93 -8.31 20.73
CA LYS A 241 -22.60 -7.33 19.87
C LYS A 241 -22.97 -6.04 20.61
N LYS A 242 -23.33 -6.11 21.90
CA LYS A 242 -23.69 -4.92 22.71
C LYS A 242 -22.51 -3.96 22.89
N ARG A 243 -21.28 -4.47 22.81
CA ARG A 243 -20.05 -3.70 22.96
C ARG A 243 -19.60 -3.02 21.67
N MET A 244 -20.20 -3.36 20.54
CA MET A 244 -19.71 -2.97 19.22
C MET A 244 -20.78 -2.28 18.39
N LYS A 245 -20.40 -1.16 17.78
CA LYS A 245 -21.14 -0.53 16.68
C LYS A 245 -20.22 -0.37 15.47
N TYR A 246 -20.79 -0.09 14.30
CA TYR A 246 -19.99 0.24 13.12
C TYR A 246 -20.64 1.36 12.31
N VAL A 247 -19.82 2.19 11.68
CA VAL A 247 -20.25 3.33 10.88
C VAL A 247 -19.27 3.55 9.72
N GLY A 248 -19.79 3.97 8.57
CA GLY A 248 -18.98 4.45 7.46
C GLY A 248 -18.92 5.97 7.46
N LEU A 249 -17.71 6.52 7.56
CA LEU A 249 -17.45 7.96 7.62
C LEU A 249 -17.07 8.56 6.27
N ARG A 250 -17.07 7.76 5.20
CA ARG A 250 -16.75 8.21 3.83
C ARG A 250 -15.37 8.90 3.82
N ARG A 251 -15.23 10.00 3.08
CA ARG A 251 -14.05 10.89 3.07
C ARG A 251 -14.14 12.05 4.08
N LYS A 252 -15.04 12.01 5.07
CA LYS A 252 -15.28 13.18 5.95
C LYS A 252 -14.08 13.57 6.84
N PHE A 253 -13.15 12.64 7.09
CA PHE A 253 -12.03 12.84 8.01
C PHE A 253 -10.69 12.48 7.35
N PRO A 254 -10.24 13.26 6.34
CA PRO A 254 -8.96 13.03 5.71
C PRO A 254 -7.82 13.39 6.66
N LEU A 255 -6.75 12.62 6.68
CA LEU A 255 -5.60 12.86 7.56
C LEU A 255 -4.60 13.89 6.99
N GLY A 256 -4.87 14.45 5.81
CA GLY A 256 -3.96 15.36 5.12
C GLY A 256 -2.65 14.70 4.64
N LYS A 257 -2.62 13.36 4.61
CA LYS A 257 -1.50 12.54 4.13
C LYS A 257 -1.85 11.91 2.78
N SER A 258 -1.03 10.98 2.30
CA SER A 258 -1.36 10.18 1.11
C SER A 258 -2.75 9.53 1.22
N PRO A 259 -3.50 9.40 0.10
CA PRO A 259 -4.71 8.59 -0.03
C PRO A 259 -4.73 7.26 0.72
N LYS A 260 -3.59 6.56 0.85
CA LYS A 260 -3.50 5.30 1.60
C LYS A 260 -3.93 5.42 3.05
N TYR A 261 -3.61 6.54 3.68
CA TYR A 261 -3.95 6.75 5.09
C TYR A 261 -5.45 6.99 5.31
N ASP A 262 -6.21 7.35 4.26
CA ASP A 262 -7.66 7.58 4.32
C ASP A 262 -8.49 6.35 3.97
N ARG A 263 -7.86 5.26 3.50
CA ARG A 263 -8.49 3.95 3.27
C ARG A 263 -8.37 3.04 4.48
N ARG A 264 -8.80 3.52 5.65
CA ARG A 264 -8.55 2.86 6.95
C ARG A 264 -9.82 2.44 7.68
N VAL A 265 -9.64 1.59 8.69
CA VAL A 265 -10.63 1.36 9.74
C VAL A 265 -10.02 1.75 11.09
N GLU A 266 -10.81 2.42 11.91
CA GLU A 266 -10.45 2.83 13.27
C GLU A 266 -11.46 2.25 14.26
N ILE A 267 -11.01 2.03 15.49
CA ILE A 267 -11.85 1.72 16.64
C ILE A 267 -11.89 2.97 17.50
N GLU A 268 -13.06 3.58 17.64
CA GLU A 268 -13.29 4.69 18.56
C GLU A 268 -13.89 4.15 19.86
N ILE A 269 -13.25 4.42 20.98
CA ILE A 269 -13.72 4.02 22.31
C ILE A 269 -14.91 4.91 22.67
N THR A 270 -16.05 4.30 22.92
CA THR A 270 -17.29 5.01 23.25
C THR A 270 -17.66 4.95 24.72
N TYR A 271 -17.19 3.93 25.43
CA TYR A 271 -17.38 3.77 26.86
C TYR A 271 -16.35 2.78 27.42
N VAL A 272 -15.88 3.02 28.64
CA VAL A 272 -15.02 2.11 29.40
C VAL A 272 -15.73 1.87 30.72
N ALA A 273 -16.14 0.65 30.97
CA ALA A 273 -16.72 0.26 32.24
C ALA A 273 -15.60 0.27 33.28
N ASN A 274 -15.55 1.30 34.12
CA ASN A 274 -14.66 1.27 35.27
C ASN A 274 -15.11 0.15 36.22
N ASP A 275 -14.15 -0.61 36.74
CA ASP A 275 -14.33 -1.37 37.97
C ASP A 275 -14.73 -0.37 39.06
N HIS A 276 -15.97 -0.50 39.56
CA HIS A 276 -16.40 0.14 40.79
C HIS A 276 -15.92 -0.67 41.99
#